data_AF-A0A351A4K9-F1
#
_entry.id   AF-A0A351A4K9-F1
#
_cell.length_a   1.000
_cell.length_b   1.000
_cell.length_c   1.000
_cell.angle_alpha   90.00
_cell.angle_beta   90.00
_cell.angle_gamma   90.00
#
_symmetry.space_group_name_H-M   'P 1'
#
loop_
_entity.id
_entity.type
_entity.pdbx_description
1 polymer ?
#
loop_
_entity_poly.entity_id
_entity_poly.type
_entity_poly.pdbx_seq_one_letter_code
_entity_poly.pdbx_strand_id
1 'polypeptide(L)'
;SVIASSMGGCPDRNERGEDACGACRAASDGVGLALHHPALLRFPLRDREHHYGMLRLSLPDGARLEDWQRQLVEALSRHIGMALGASRRSEQERLLALQEERSVIARELHDSLAQALSYMKIQVSLLQGVLADPQRRAEAEPILADLREGINAAYRQLRELLVSFRLGLAGDLKTLLADAVREYGARGGVEVQLEVALGECALRPNQEVHVLQIAREALSNMVRHAQARRARVSLIGTDDGMVELTVMDDGVGLGMPPADAHNHHGMAIMRERASSL
;
A
#
# COMPACT_ATOMS: atom_id res chain seq x y z
N SER A 1 16.31 -23.98 29.92
CA SER A 1 15.71 -22.82 29.20
C SER A 1 15.50 -23.22 27.75
N VAL A 2 14.34 -22.93 27.17
CA VAL A 2 14.08 -23.17 25.74
C VAL A 2 14.46 -21.89 25.01
N ILE A 3 15.52 -21.94 24.21
CA ILE A 3 15.95 -20.78 23.41
C ILE A 3 15.56 -21.09 21.96
N ALA A 4 14.46 -20.50 21.51
CA ALA A 4 14.10 -20.45 20.11
C ALA A 4 14.73 -19.19 19.50
N SER A 5 15.89 -19.33 18.84
CA SER A 5 16.52 -18.21 18.13
C SER A 5 16.10 -18.23 16.66
N SER A 6 15.32 -17.24 16.25
CA SER A 6 15.16 -16.89 14.84
C SER A 6 16.39 -16.12 14.36
N MET A 7 17.13 -16.69 13.41
CA MET A 7 18.07 -15.99 12.52
C MET A 7 18.99 -14.96 13.22
N GLY A 8 19.69 -15.37 14.27
CA GLY A 8 20.95 -14.74 14.66
C GLY A 8 22.10 -15.41 13.92
N GLY A 9 23.07 -14.63 13.44
CA GLY A 9 24.30 -15.17 12.85
C GLY A 9 24.90 -16.26 13.75
N CYS A 10 25.24 -17.40 13.16
CA CYS A 10 25.81 -18.53 13.90
C CYS A 10 27.03 -18.05 14.70
N PRO A 11 27.10 -18.24 16.03
CA PRO A 11 28.27 -17.83 16.80
C PRO A 11 29.54 -18.58 16.37
N ASP A 12 29.40 -19.79 15.82
CA ASP A 12 30.51 -20.59 15.26
C ASP A 12 30.96 -20.14 13.85
N ARG A 13 30.27 -19.18 13.21
CA ARG A 13 30.66 -18.69 11.87
C ARG A 13 31.98 -17.92 11.89
N ASN A 14 32.35 -17.33 13.03
CA ASN A 14 33.57 -16.53 13.13
C ASN A 14 34.83 -17.36 13.41
N GLU A 15 34.71 -18.63 13.80
CA GLU A 15 35.88 -19.45 14.17
C GLU A 15 36.26 -20.53 13.14
N ARG A 16 35.37 -20.93 12.20
CA ARG A 16 35.62 -22.12 11.35
C ARG A 16 35.26 -22.04 9.87
N GLY A 17 35.15 -20.84 9.28
CA GLY A 17 35.02 -20.68 7.83
C GLY A 17 33.77 -21.32 7.19
N GLU A 18 33.57 -21.08 5.89
CA GLU A 18 32.33 -21.37 5.15
C GLU A 18 31.97 -22.87 5.06
N ASP A 19 32.92 -23.78 5.30
CA ASP A 19 32.72 -25.23 5.29
C ASP A 19 32.00 -25.80 6.53
N ALA A 20 31.79 -24.99 7.58
CA ALA A 20 31.15 -25.43 8.83
C ALA A 20 29.65 -25.81 8.68
N CYS A 21 28.99 -25.40 7.59
CA CYS A 21 27.61 -25.79 7.31
C CYS A 21 27.50 -27.29 6.97
N GLY A 22 28.53 -27.88 6.37
CA GLY A 22 28.59 -29.30 6.02
C GLY A 22 28.58 -30.22 7.25
N ALA A 23 29.32 -29.85 8.30
CA ALA A 23 29.35 -30.61 9.56
C ALA A 23 28.02 -30.51 10.34
N CYS A 24 27.34 -29.36 10.30
CA CYS A 24 25.99 -29.21 10.86
C CYS A 24 24.92 -29.97 10.07
N ARG A 25 25.09 -30.13 8.75
CA ARG A 25 24.23 -30.99 7.92
C ARG A 25 24.51 -32.48 8.13
N ALA A 26 25.78 -32.88 8.31
CA ALA A 26 26.19 -34.28 8.52
C ALA A 26 25.93 -34.77 9.95
N ALA A 27 25.90 -33.88 10.94
CA ALA A 27 25.51 -34.19 12.32
C ALA A 27 23.98 -34.42 12.49
N SER A 28 23.24 -34.60 11.40
CA SER A 28 21.89 -35.16 11.41
C SER A 28 21.85 -36.59 11.95
N ASP A 29 22.98 -37.31 11.93
CA ASP A 29 23.05 -38.75 12.23
C ASP A 29 23.93 -39.15 13.42
N GLY A 30 24.47 -38.21 14.23
CA GLY A 30 25.34 -38.63 15.32
C GLY A 30 25.80 -37.56 16.30
N VAL A 31 25.80 -37.93 17.58
CA VAL A 31 26.20 -37.13 18.75
C VAL A 31 27.72 -36.87 18.71
N GLY A 32 28.14 -35.68 18.31
CA GLY A 32 29.52 -35.21 18.45
C GLY A 32 29.79 -34.67 19.85
N LEU A 33 30.68 -35.32 20.58
CA LEU A 33 31.17 -34.93 21.91
C LEU A 33 32.25 -33.84 21.80
N ALA A 34 32.02 -32.71 22.46
CA ALA A 34 33.07 -31.75 22.83
C ALA A 34 32.95 -31.40 24.32
N LEU A 35 34.09 -31.36 24.97
CA LEU A 35 34.31 -31.34 26.42
C LEU A 35 33.77 -30.06 27.10
N HIS A 36 33.20 -30.24 28.31
CA HIS A 36 32.79 -29.20 29.28
C HIS A 36 31.74 -28.16 28.86
N HIS A 37 30.68 -28.59 28.17
CA HIS A 37 29.46 -27.82 28.05
C HIS A 37 28.23 -28.64 28.50
N PRO A 38 27.20 -28.00 29.08
CA PRO A 38 25.94 -28.66 29.41
C PRO A 38 25.43 -29.45 28.20
N ALA A 39 24.94 -30.68 28.42
CA ALA A 39 24.58 -31.58 27.33
C ALA A 39 23.51 -30.92 26.45
N LEU A 40 23.94 -30.47 25.27
CA LEU A 40 23.11 -29.72 24.34
C LEU A 40 22.47 -30.66 23.32
N LEU A 41 21.17 -30.91 23.48
CA LEU A 41 20.37 -31.64 22.51
C LEU A 41 19.86 -30.73 21.41
N ARG A 42 19.81 -31.25 20.18
CA ARG A 42 19.34 -30.54 18.99
C ARG A 42 18.23 -31.34 18.34
N PHE A 43 17.11 -30.68 18.06
CA PHE A 43 15.97 -31.28 17.38
C PHE A 43 15.62 -30.44 16.15
N PRO A 44 15.57 -31.01 14.94
CA PRO A 44 15.32 -30.24 13.74
C PRO A 44 13.86 -29.77 13.68
N LEU A 45 13.67 -28.50 13.34
CA LEU A 45 12.36 -27.92 13.01
C LEU A 45 12.20 -28.01 11.49
N ARG A 46 11.52 -29.04 11.02
CA ARG A 46 11.31 -29.30 9.58
C ARG A 46 9.90 -29.78 9.31
N ASP A 47 9.42 -29.53 8.10
CA ASP A 47 8.29 -30.26 7.53
C ASP A 47 8.79 -31.28 6.48
N ARG A 48 7.91 -31.74 5.58
CA ARG A 48 8.28 -32.71 4.54
C ARG A 48 9.21 -32.14 3.46
N GLU A 49 9.23 -30.82 3.29
CA GLU A 49 9.87 -30.16 2.15
C GLU A 49 11.01 -29.23 2.58
N HIS A 50 10.95 -28.65 3.78
CA HIS A 50 11.84 -27.58 4.21
C HIS A 50 12.36 -27.78 5.65
N HIS A 51 13.63 -27.40 5.85
CA HIS A 51 14.25 -27.32 7.17
C HIS A 51 14.29 -25.86 7.63
N TYR A 52 13.52 -25.53 8.67
CA TYR A 52 13.32 -24.17 9.17
C TYR A 52 14.35 -23.76 10.22
N GLY A 53 14.95 -24.72 10.93
CA GLY A 53 15.93 -24.44 11.97
C GLY A 53 16.13 -25.61 12.93
N MET A 54 16.70 -25.34 14.11
CA MET A 54 16.91 -26.34 15.15
C MET A 54 16.46 -25.82 16.51
N LEU A 55 15.69 -26.63 17.23
CA LEU A 55 15.40 -26.46 18.65
C LEU A 55 16.60 -26.96 19.46
N ARG A 56 17.15 -26.09 20.30
CA ARG A 56 18.29 -26.39 21.17
C ARG A 56 17.81 -26.51 22.62
N LEU A 57 18.13 -27.64 23.25
CA LEU A 57 17.81 -27.92 24.65
C LEU A 57 19.11 -28.10 25.42
N SER A 58 19.34 -27.23 26.39
CA SER A 58 20.48 -27.31 27.31
C SER A 58 20.05 -28.05 28.57
N LEU A 59 20.70 -29.17 28.87
CA LEU A 59 20.47 -29.97 30.07
C LEU A 59 21.52 -29.64 31.14
N PRO A 60 21.14 -29.62 32.43
CA PRO A 60 22.10 -29.56 33.54
C PRO A 60 23.12 -30.70 33.49
N ASP A 61 24.30 -30.50 34.07
CA ASP A 61 25.36 -31.51 34.08
C ASP A 61 24.87 -32.82 34.74
N GLY A 62 25.12 -33.94 34.06
CA GLY A 62 24.68 -35.28 34.50
C GLY A 62 23.22 -35.62 34.20
N ALA A 63 22.39 -34.68 33.75
CA ALA A 63 21.00 -34.96 33.39
C ALA A 63 20.89 -35.59 31.99
N ARG A 64 19.96 -36.55 31.85
CA ARG A 64 19.58 -37.16 30.56
C ARG A 64 18.07 -37.14 30.41
N LEU A 65 17.60 -36.97 29.17
CA LEU A 65 16.18 -37.14 28.87
C LEU A 65 15.84 -38.64 28.90
N GLU A 66 14.71 -38.96 29.52
CA GLU A 66 14.04 -40.25 29.36
C GLU A 66 13.47 -40.39 27.94
N ASP A 67 13.24 -41.63 27.49
CA ASP A 67 12.81 -41.90 26.13
C ASP A 67 11.49 -41.21 25.77
N TRP A 68 10.53 -41.16 26.70
CA TRP A 68 9.26 -40.46 26.48
C TRP A 68 9.44 -38.93 26.38
N GLN A 69 10.38 -38.35 27.11
CA GLN A 69 10.68 -36.91 27.04
C GLN A 69 11.32 -36.57 25.70
N ARG A 70 12.24 -37.43 25.22
CA ARG A 70 12.83 -37.30 23.89
C ARG A 70 11.75 -37.39 22.81
N GLN A 71 10.87 -38.39 22.87
CA GLN A 71 9.77 -38.56 21.93
C GLN A 71 8.80 -37.36 21.93
N LEU A 72 8.50 -36.81 23.11
CA LEU A 72 7.67 -35.61 23.25
C LEU A 72 8.32 -34.40 22.57
N VAL A 73 9.61 -34.15 22.84
CA VAL A 73 10.33 -33.03 22.23
C VAL A 73 10.43 -33.19 20.71
N GLU A 74 10.64 -34.41 20.21
CA GLU A 74 10.61 -34.69 18.77
C GLU A 74 9.23 -34.43 18.16
N ALA A 75 8.16 -34.85 18.82
CA ALA A 75 6.80 -34.59 18.40
C ALA A 75 6.48 -33.09 18.36
N LEU A 76 6.89 -32.34 19.40
CA LEU A 76 6.77 -30.88 19.46
C LEU A 76 7.59 -30.21 18.36
N SER A 77 8.83 -30.66 18.12
CA SER A 77 9.70 -30.11 17.08
C SER A 77 9.10 -30.31 15.68
N ARG A 78 8.50 -31.47 15.41
CA ARG A 78 7.72 -31.71 14.17
C ARG A 78 6.51 -30.79 14.09
N HIS A 79 5.76 -30.62 15.17
CA HIS A 79 4.57 -29.76 15.18
C HIS A 79 4.91 -28.29 14.93
N ILE A 80 5.97 -27.79 15.57
CA ILE A 80 6.52 -26.45 15.32
C ILE A 80 6.99 -26.33 13.86
N GLY A 81 7.68 -27.34 13.32
CA GLY A 81 8.07 -27.38 11.91
C GLY A 81 6.89 -27.26 10.95
N MET A 82 5.79 -27.98 11.20
CA MET A 82 4.56 -27.88 10.40
C MET A 82 3.90 -26.51 10.52
N ALA A 83 3.82 -25.95 11.73
CA ALA A 83 3.24 -24.62 11.95
C ALA A 83 4.04 -23.51 11.24
N LEU A 84 5.38 -23.59 11.29
CA LEU A 84 6.26 -22.68 10.55
C LEU A 84 6.05 -22.80 9.03
N GLY A 85 5.90 -24.02 8.52
CA GLY A 85 5.60 -24.24 7.12
C GLY A 85 4.24 -23.71 6.69
N ALA A 86 3.21 -23.88 7.52
CA ALA A 86 1.89 -23.31 7.26
C ALA A 86 1.92 -21.77 7.25
N SER A 87 2.59 -21.16 8.23
CA SER A 87 2.74 -19.70 8.30
C SER A 87 3.49 -19.13 7.09
N ARG A 88 4.59 -19.77 6.66
CA ARG A 88 5.33 -19.36 5.47
C ARG A 88 4.52 -19.50 4.18
N ARG A 89 3.78 -20.60 4.00
CA ARG A 89 2.90 -20.78 2.84
C ARG A 89 1.81 -19.72 2.80
N SER A 90 1.17 -19.43 3.93
CA SER A 90 0.16 -18.38 4.02
C SER A 90 0.73 -17.00 3.66
N GLU A 91 1.94 -16.67 4.11
CA GLU A 91 2.57 -15.40 3.72
C GLU A 91 2.95 -15.37 2.23
N GLN A 92 3.43 -16.49 1.67
CA GLN A 92 3.71 -16.58 0.23
C GLN A 92 2.43 -16.44 -0.60
N GLU A 93 1.35 -17.11 -0.23
CA GLU A 93 0.03 -16.98 -0.86
C GLU A 93 -0.47 -15.54 -0.78
N ARG A 94 -0.30 -14.88 0.37
CA ARG A 94 -0.64 -13.45 0.54
C ARG A 94 0.17 -12.56 -0.41
N LEU A 95 1.47 -12.79 -0.51
CA LEU A 95 2.34 -12.03 -1.41
C LEU A 95 1.99 -12.27 -2.89
N LEU A 96 1.65 -13.50 -3.27
CA LEU A 96 1.20 -13.83 -4.62
C LEU A 96 -0.16 -13.19 -4.94
N ALA A 97 -1.12 -13.29 -4.02
CA ALA A 97 -2.42 -12.64 -4.17
C ALA A 97 -2.29 -11.12 -4.36
N LEU A 98 -1.42 -10.47 -3.58
CA LEU A 98 -1.10 -9.05 -3.75
C LEU A 98 -0.45 -8.75 -5.12
N GLN A 99 0.38 -9.64 -5.66
CA GLN A 99 0.96 -9.48 -7.00
C GLN A 99 -0.09 -9.67 -8.11
N GLU A 100 -0.99 -10.63 -7.96
CA GLU A 100 -2.09 -10.84 -8.89
C GLU A 100 -3.04 -9.64 -8.92
N GLU A 101 -3.43 -9.13 -7.76
CA GLU A 101 -4.25 -7.92 -7.62
C GLU A 101 -3.58 -6.73 -8.32
N ARG A 102 -2.27 -6.53 -8.12
CA ARG A 102 -1.49 -5.49 -8.83
C ARG A 102 -1.54 -5.66 -10.35
N SER A 103 -1.45 -6.90 -10.84
CA SER A 103 -1.47 -7.21 -12.27
C SER A 103 -2.85 -6.95 -12.88
N VAL A 104 -3.92 -7.25 -12.16
CA VAL A 104 -5.30 -6.94 -12.58
C VAL A 104 -5.49 -5.42 -12.69
N ILE A 105 -5.13 -4.66 -11.66
CA ILE A 105 -5.30 -3.20 -11.66
C ILE A 105 -4.46 -2.54 -12.76
N ALA A 106 -3.23 -3.00 -13.00
CA ALA A 106 -2.40 -2.49 -14.09
C ALA A 106 -3.04 -2.72 -15.47
N ARG A 107 -3.73 -3.86 -15.66
CA ARG A 107 -4.48 -4.18 -16.88
C ARG A 107 -5.71 -3.29 -17.04
N GLU A 108 -6.47 -3.09 -15.97
CA GLU A 108 -7.62 -2.17 -15.97
C GLU A 108 -7.21 -0.71 -16.27
N LEU A 109 -6.08 -0.25 -15.72
CA LEU A 109 -5.47 1.03 -16.06
C LEU A 109 -5.13 1.14 -17.55
N HIS A 110 -4.50 0.11 -18.10
CA HIS A 110 -4.13 0.08 -19.52
C HIS A 110 -5.36 0.11 -20.44
N ASP A 111 -6.37 -0.71 -20.13
CA ASP A 111 -7.57 -0.84 -20.96
C ASP A 111 -8.44 0.42 -20.93
N SER A 112 -8.60 1.04 -19.75
CA SER A 112 -9.33 2.31 -19.60
C SER A 112 -8.65 3.45 -20.36
N LEU A 113 -7.31 3.53 -20.32
CA LEU A 113 -6.54 4.52 -21.08
C LEU A 113 -6.68 4.29 -22.60
N ALA A 114 -6.59 3.03 -23.05
CA ALA A 114 -6.75 2.68 -24.46
C ALA A 114 -8.14 3.03 -24.99
N GLN A 115 -9.20 2.79 -24.19
CA GLN A 115 -10.57 3.14 -24.54
C GLN A 115 -10.76 4.66 -24.65
N ALA A 116 -10.26 5.42 -23.68
CA ALA A 116 -10.31 6.88 -23.70
C ALA A 116 -9.59 7.47 -24.93
N LEU A 117 -8.38 6.99 -25.24
CA LEU A 117 -7.62 7.42 -26.41
C LEU A 117 -8.31 7.08 -27.72
N SER A 118 -8.94 5.90 -27.81
CA SER A 118 -9.71 5.49 -28.99
C SER A 118 -10.93 6.38 -29.21
N TYR A 119 -11.68 6.69 -28.15
CA TYR A 119 -12.81 7.61 -28.22
C TYR A 119 -12.37 9.01 -28.67
N MET A 120 -11.31 9.56 -28.08
CA MET A 120 -10.75 10.86 -28.48
C MET A 120 -10.34 10.88 -29.96
N LYS A 121 -9.70 9.82 -30.44
CA LYS A 121 -9.32 9.68 -31.85
C LYS A 121 -10.54 9.73 -32.78
N ILE A 122 -11.63 9.04 -32.45
CA ILE A 122 -12.87 9.04 -33.23
C ILE A 122 -13.47 10.46 -33.28
N GLN A 123 -13.57 11.13 -32.13
CA GLN A 123 -14.13 12.49 -32.05
C GLN A 123 -13.29 13.50 -32.83
N VAL A 124 -11.96 13.40 -32.78
CA VAL A 124 -11.06 14.25 -33.60
C VAL A 124 -11.25 13.99 -35.09
N SER A 125 -11.38 12.72 -35.52
CA SER A 125 -11.64 12.40 -36.93
C SER A 125 -13.01 12.92 -37.41
N LEU A 126 -14.03 12.84 -36.56
CA LEU A 126 -15.35 13.39 -36.86
C LEU A 126 -15.29 14.92 -37.00
N LEU A 127 -14.61 15.58 -36.07
CA LEU A 127 -14.41 17.03 -36.09
C LEU A 127 -13.67 17.48 -37.37
N GLN A 128 -12.63 16.76 -37.78
CA GLN A 128 -11.91 17.03 -39.03
C GLN A 128 -12.81 16.91 -40.26
N GLY A 129 -13.66 15.89 -40.31
CA GLY A 129 -14.62 15.70 -41.42
C GLY A 129 -15.67 16.80 -41.50
N VAL A 130 -16.15 17.28 -40.35
CA VAL A 130 -17.12 18.38 -40.28
C VAL A 130 -16.50 19.73 -40.63
N LEU A 131 -15.27 20.00 -40.18
CA LEU A 131 -14.57 21.26 -40.47
C LEU A 131 -14.15 21.39 -41.94
N ALA A 132 -14.02 20.28 -42.66
CA ALA A 132 -13.70 20.24 -44.09
C ALA A 132 -14.87 20.68 -44.99
N ASP A 133 -16.11 20.65 -44.49
CA ASP A 133 -17.31 21.07 -45.21
C ASP A 133 -17.91 22.36 -44.59
N PRO A 134 -17.87 23.50 -45.29
CA PRO A 134 -18.42 24.77 -44.80
C PRO A 134 -19.89 24.70 -44.39
N GLN A 135 -20.69 23.82 -45.01
CA GLN A 135 -22.12 23.69 -44.70
C GLN A 135 -22.36 22.96 -43.38
N ARG A 136 -21.40 22.15 -42.94
CA ARG A 136 -21.51 21.30 -41.74
C ARG A 136 -20.85 21.90 -40.51
N ARG A 137 -20.13 23.02 -40.63
CA ARG A 137 -19.41 23.66 -39.51
C ARG A 137 -20.24 23.87 -38.24
N ALA A 138 -21.55 24.05 -38.35
CA ALA A 138 -22.44 24.16 -37.18
C ALA A 138 -22.45 22.88 -36.31
N GLU A 139 -22.15 21.71 -36.89
CA GLU A 139 -22.00 20.43 -36.18
C GLU A 139 -20.68 20.35 -35.38
N ALA A 140 -19.72 21.25 -35.59
CA ALA A 140 -18.41 21.19 -34.94
C ALA A 140 -18.47 21.51 -33.44
N GLU A 141 -19.34 22.43 -33.05
CA GLU A 141 -19.53 22.89 -31.67
C GLU A 141 -19.97 21.75 -30.72
N PRO A 142 -21.02 20.95 -31.03
CA PRO A 142 -21.39 19.81 -30.18
C PRO A 142 -20.30 18.73 -30.13
N ILE A 143 -19.60 18.45 -31.23
CA ILE A 143 -18.48 17.49 -31.25
C ILE A 143 -17.34 17.95 -30.33
N LEU A 144 -17.05 19.26 -30.32
CA LEU A 144 -16.05 19.85 -29.41
C LEU A 144 -16.50 19.76 -27.95
N ALA A 145 -17.79 19.93 -27.66
CA ALA A 145 -18.34 19.77 -26.32
C ALA A 145 -18.20 18.32 -25.84
N ASP A 146 -18.60 17.35 -26.66
CA ASP A 146 -18.47 15.91 -26.38
C ASP A 146 -17.01 15.50 -26.19
N LEU A 147 -16.10 16.02 -27.01
CA LEU A 147 -14.66 15.78 -26.86
C LEU A 147 -14.14 16.30 -25.50
N ARG A 148 -14.54 17.51 -25.08
CA ARG A 148 -14.15 18.09 -23.78
C ARG A 148 -14.71 17.28 -22.63
N GLU A 149 -15.97 16.86 -22.71
CA GLU A 149 -16.59 16.00 -21.70
C GLU A 149 -15.90 14.64 -21.61
N GLY A 150 -15.63 13.99 -22.74
CA GLY A 150 -14.92 12.72 -22.80
C GLY A 150 -13.50 12.79 -22.23
N ILE A 151 -12.76 13.87 -22.49
CA ILE A 151 -11.44 14.11 -21.88
C ILE A 151 -11.57 14.23 -20.35
N ASN A 152 -12.54 15.00 -19.86
CA ASN A 152 -12.76 15.18 -18.42
C ASN A 152 -13.15 13.85 -17.76
N ALA A 153 -14.03 13.07 -18.38
CA ALA A 153 -14.44 11.76 -17.88
C ALA A 153 -13.26 10.77 -17.81
N ALA A 154 -12.48 10.67 -18.89
CA ALA A 154 -11.28 9.83 -18.93
C ALA A 154 -10.25 10.24 -17.86
N TYR A 155 -10.09 11.55 -17.65
CA TYR A 155 -9.18 12.07 -16.64
C TYR A 155 -9.64 11.75 -15.21
N ARG A 156 -10.96 11.80 -14.93
CA ARG A 156 -11.52 11.37 -13.65
C ARG A 156 -11.28 9.88 -13.38
N GLN A 157 -11.57 9.03 -14.37
CA GLN A 157 -11.37 7.58 -14.27
C GLN A 157 -9.90 7.21 -14.05
N LEU A 158 -8.98 7.82 -14.80
CA LEU A 158 -7.55 7.60 -14.64
C LEU A 158 -7.05 8.01 -13.24
N ARG A 159 -7.52 9.16 -12.72
CA ARG A 159 -7.17 9.61 -11.37
C ARG A 159 -7.69 8.67 -10.28
N GLU A 160 -8.89 8.11 -10.47
CA GLU A 160 -9.49 7.16 -9.53
C GLU A 160 -8.72 5.84 -9.50
N LEU A 161 -8.42 5.27 -10.67
CA LEU A 161 -7.63 4.05 -10.78
C LEU A 161 -6.21 4.21 -10.23
N LEU A 162 -5.53 5.34 -10.50
CA LEU A 162 -4.18 5.60 -9.99
C LEU A 162 -4.13 5.73 -8.46
N VAL A 163 -5.17 6.31 -7.85
CA VAL A 163 -5.23 6.43 -6.38
C VAL A 163 -5.65 5.11 -5.74
N SER A 164 -6.61 4.38 -6.32
CA SER A 164 -6.97 3.04 -5.86
C SER A 164 -5.75 2.10 -5.89
N PHE A 165 -4.99 2.13 -6.99
CA PHE A 165 -3.72 1.42 -7.11
C PHE A 165 -2.71 1.86 -6.03
N ARG A 166 -2.61 3.17 -5.74
CA ARG A 166 -1.70 3.68 -4.71
C ARG A 166 -2.14 3.31 -3.28
N LEU A 167 -3.44 3.25 -2.98
CA LEU A 167 -3.99 2.72 -1.72
C LEU A 167 -3.61 1.24 -1.55
N GLY A 168 -3.79 0.43 -2.60
CA GLY A 168 -3.37 -0.99 -2.58
C GLY A 168 -1.85 -1.20 -2.47
N LEU A 169 -1.03 -0.23 -2.91
CA LEU A 169 0.43 -0.33 -2.90
C LEU A 169 1.12 0.24 -1.67
N ALA A 170 0.64 1.37 -1.12
CA ALA A 170 1.41 2.24 -0.23
C ALA A 170 0.83 2.39 1.19
N GLY A 171 -0.33 1.79 1.50
CA GLY A 171 -0.87 1.72 2.86
C GLY A 171 -2.30 2.26 2.98
N ASP A 172 -2.77 2.32 4.23
CA ASP A 172 -4.09 2.86 4.58
C ASP A 172 -4.26 4.34 4.15
N LEU A 173 -5.51 4.80 4.02
CA LEU A 173 -5.83 6.18 3.64
C LEU A 173 -5.08 7.22 4.49
N LYS A 174 -4.88 6.93 5.79
CA LYS A 174 -4.13 7.78 6.72
C LYS A 174 -2.70 8.00 6.26
N THR A 175 -2.00 6.94 5.84
CA THR A 175 -0.63 7.02 5.32
C THR A 175 -0.58 7.87 4.05
N LEU A 176 -1.54 7.68 3.13
CA LEU A 176 -1.59 8.47 1.90
C LEU A 176 -1.88 9.96 2.14
N LEU A 177 -2.76 10.27 3.09
CA LEU A 177 -3.02 11.65 3.51
C LEU A 177 -1.76 12.27 4.13
N ALA A 178 -1.04 11.52 4.99
CA ALA A 178 0.20 11.97 5.59
C ALA A 178 1.28 12.28 4.54
N ASP A 179 1.39 11.45 3.51
CA ASP A 179 2.32 11.68 2.41
C ASP A 179 1.93 12.87 1.55
N ALA A 180 0.64 13.05 1.23
CA ALA A 180 0.16 14.23 0.52
C ALA A 180 0.44 15.52 1.32
N VAL A 181 0.11 15.52 2.61
CA VAL A 181 0.37 16.64 3.53
C VAL A 181 1.86 17.00 3.53
N ARG A 182 2.74 16.00 3.64
CA ARG A 182 4.19 16.20 3.62
C ARG A 182 4.69 16.73 2.28
N GLU A 183 4.21 16.18 1.17
CA GLU A 183 4.58 16.60 -0.19
C GLU A 183 4.21 18.07 -0.43
N TYR A 184 2.97 18.45 -0.14
CA TYR A 184 2.50 19.82 -0.40
C TYR A 184 3.03 20.83 0.63
N GLY A 185 3.17 20.45 1.90
CA GLY A 185 3.81 21.27 2.92
C GLY A 185 5.25 21.62 2.54
N ALA A 186 6.04 20.63 2.09
CA ALA A 186 7.41 20.85 1.64
C ALA A 186 7.49 21.73 0.37
N ARG A 187 6.59 21.53 -0.59
CA ARG A 187 6.52 22.33 -1.82
C ARG A 187 6.15 23.79 -1.57
N GLY A 188 5.20 24.03 -0.66
CA GLY A 188 4.71 25.38 -0.36
C GLY A 188 5.47 26.10 0.75
N GLY A 189 6.37 25.41 1.48
CA GLY A 189 6.98 25.96 2.69
C GLY A 189 5.97 26.19 3.82
N VAL A 190 4.91 25.37 3.88
CA VAL A 190 3.79 25.50 4.82
C VAL A 190 3.90 24.41 5.89
N GLU A 191 3.71 24.78 7.16
CA GLU A 191 3.58 23.81 8.25
C GLU A 191 2.15 23.24 8.24
N VAL A 192 2.01 21.97 7.87
CA VAL A 192 0.71 21.33 7.73
C VAL A 192 0.53 20.23 8.78
N GLN A 193 -0.50 20.35 9.61
CA GLN A 193 -0.87 19.36 10.62
C GLN A 193 -1.94 18.41 10.05
N LEU A 194 -1.80 17.11 10.32
CA LEU A 194 -2.79 16.09 9.93
C LEU A 194 -3.40 15.44 11.16
N GLU A 195 -4.73 15.40 11.19
CA GLU A 195 -5.53 14.66 12.16
C GLU A 195 -6.44 13.67 11.44
N VAL A 196 -6.43 12.41 11.85
CA VAL A 196 -7.31 11.37 11.30
C VAL A 196 -7.93 10.61 12.46
N ALA A 197 -9.24 10.76 12.63
CA ALA A 197 -10.02 10.20 13.72
C ALA A 197 -11.39 9.76 13.20
N LEU A 198 -11.45 8.61 12.52
CA LEU A 198 -12.70 8.10 11.94
C LEU A 198 -13.63 7.41 12.96
N GLY A 199 -13.14 7.07 14.16
CA GLY A 199 -13.95 6.36 15.16
C GLY A 199 -14.44 5.01 14.62
N GLU A 200 -15.75 4.77 14.67
CA GLU A 200 -16.40 3.57 14.09
C GLU A 200 -16.78 3.74 12.62
N CYS A 201 -16.61 4.93 12.04
CA CYS A 201 -16.91 5.17 10.62
C CYS A 201 -15.88 4.47 9.74
N ALA A 202 -16.36 3.74 8.74
CA ALA A 202 -15.53 3.11 7.72
C ALA A 202 -15.88 3.66 6.34
N LEU A 203 -14.86 4.11 5.61
CA LEU A 203 -15.00 4.52 4.21
C LEU A 203 -14.86 3.30 3.31
N ARG A 204 -15.72 3.19 2.29
CA ARG A 204 -15.51 2.22 1.20
C ARG A 204 -14.27 2.65 0.39
N PRO A 205 -13.55 1.72 -0.27
CA PRO A 205 -12.35 2.06 -1.04
C PRO A 205 -12.53 3.22 -2.03
N ASN A 206 -13.67 3.26 -2.75
CA ASN A 206 -13.99 4.37 -3.65
C ASN A 206 -14.14 5.71 -2.91
N GLN A 207 -14.71 5.71 -1.70
CA GLN A 207 -14.86 6.92 -0.89
C GLN A 207 -13.50 7.41 -0.38
N GLU A 208 -12.60 6.51 0.00
CA GLU A 208 -11.21 6.84 0.36
C GLU A 208 -10.46 7.51 -0.80
N VAL A 209 -10.67 7.03 -2.03
CA VAL A 209 -10.12 7.62 -3.26
C VAL A 209 -10.62 9.06 -3.43
N HIS A 210 -11.93 9.29 -3.32
CA HIS A 210 -12.52 10.63 -3.45
C HIS A 210 -12.01 11.58 -2.35
N VAL A 211 -11.96 11.12 -1.09
CA VAL A 211 -11.42 11.88 0.05
C VAL A 211 -9.97 12.29 -0.20
N LEU A 212 -9.10 11.36 -0.62
CA LEU A 212 -7.71 11.67 -0.92
C LEU A 212 -7.58 12.69 -2.06
N GLN A 213 -8.39 12.56 -3.11
CA GLN A 213 -8.36 13.49 -4.24
C GLN A 213 -8.83 14.89 -3.84
N ILE A 214 -9.89 15.00 -3.04
CA ILE A 214 -10.37 16.28 -2.51
C ILE A 214 -9.27 16.93 -1.64
N ALA A 215 -8.66 16.16 -0.74
CA ALA A 215 -7.57 16.65 0.10
C ALA A 215 -6.36 17.14 -0.71
N ARG A 216 -5.95 16.38 -1.74
CA ARG A 216 -4.82 16.76 -2.62
C ARG A 216 -5.12 18.01 -3.45
N GLU A 217 -6.33 18.15 -3.96
CA GLU A 217 -6.73 19.35 -4.73
C GLU A 217 -6.80 20.57 -3.81
N ALA A 218 -7.35 20.44 -2.60
CA ALA A 218 -7.37 21.49 -1.59
C ALA A 218 -5.95 21.92 -1.19
N LEU A 219 -5.05 20.98 -0.90
CA LEU A 219 -3.64 21.25 -0.60
C LEU A 219 -2.91 21.91 -1.78
N SER A 220 -3.18 21.48 -3.01
CA SER A 220 -2.64 22.11 -4.21
C SER A 220 -3.11 23.56 -4.36
N ASN A 221 -4.40 23.82 -4.10
CA ASN A 221 -4.95 25.17 -4.14
C ASN A 221 -4.32 26.07 -3.08
N MET A 222 -4.16 25.58 -1.86
CA MET A 222 -3.45 26.27 -0.78
C MET A 222 -2.04 26.68 -1.23
N VAL A 223 -1.24 25.73 -1.74
CA VAL A 223 0.14 26.00 -2.20
C VAL A 223 0.18 27.03 -3.33
N ARG A 224 -0.80 27.02 -4.24
CA ARG A 224 -0.83 27.92 -5.41
C ARG A 224 -1.37 29.31 -5.10
N HIS A 225 -2.31 29.42 -4.16
CA HIS A 225 -3.15 30.61 -4.05
C HIS A 225 -3.18 31.25 -2.66
N ALA A 226 -3.05 30.46 -1.58
CA ALA A 226 -3.32 30.94 -0.24
C ALA A 226 -2.18 31.77 0.36
N GLN A 227 -0.92 31.62 -0.08
CA GLN A 227 0.24 32.23 0.60
C GLN A 227 0.27 31.94 2.12
N ALA A 228 -0.28 30.80 2.52
CA ALA A 228 -0.38 30.37 3.91
C ALA A 228 0.99 30.03 4.50
N ARG A 229 1.11 30.13 5.82
CA ARG A 229 2.27 29.63 6.60
C ARG A 229 1.93 28.39 7.39
N ARG A 230 0.66 28.22 7.75
CA ARG A 230 0.15 27.07 8.50
C ARG A 230 -1.15 26.57 7.89
N ALA A 231 -1.32 25.26 7.94
CA ALA A 231 -2.57 24.62 7.58
C ALA A 231 -2.87 23.39 8.45
N ARG A 232 -4.14 23.02 8.48
CA ARG A 232 -4.65 21.82 9.13
C ARG A 232 -5.49 21.03 8.16
N VAL A 233 -5.23 19.73 8.09
CA VAL A 233 -6.07 18.74 7.42
C VAL A 233 -6.64 17.83 8.49
N SER A 234 -7.96 17.71 8.56
CA SER A 234 -8.65 16.78 9.47
C SER A 234 -9.60 15.88 8.71
N LEU A 235 -9.59 14.58 9.03
CA LEU A 235 -10.58 13.61 8.57
C LEU A 235 -11.22 12.96 9.80
N ILE A 236 -12.45 13.34 10.10
CA ILE A 236 -13.13 13.00 11.35
C ILE A 236 -14.45 12.28 11.05
N GLY A 237 -14.71 11.17 11.73
CA GLY A 237 -16.01 10.51 11.74
C GLY A 237 -16.92 11.16 12.78
N THR A 238 -18.16 11.43 12.43
CA THR A 238 -19.16 12.06 13.30
C THR A 238 -20.15 11.01 13.85
N ASP A 239 -20.78 11.33 14.98
CA ASP A 239 -21.68 10.39 15.69
C ASP A 239 -22.92 9.98 14.88
N ASP A 240 -23.27 10.75 13.84
CA ASP A 240 -24.35 10.45 12.89
C ASP A 240 -23.91 9.54 11.73
N GLY A 241 -22.68 9.03 11.76
CA GLY A 241 -22.11 8.13 10.75
C GLY A 241 -21.56 8.83 9.51
N MET A 242 -21.50 10.16 9.52
CA MET A 242 -20.89 10.94 8.45
C MET A 242 -19.37 11.05 8.62
N VAL A 243 -18.68 11.43 7.55
CA VAL A 243 -17.23 11.67 7.57
C VAL A 243 -16.97 13.09 7.07
N GLU A 244 -16.33 13.90 7.90
CA GLU A 244 -15.96 15.29 7.59
C GLU A 244 -14.47 15.36 7.23
N LEU A 245 -14.19 15.84 6.02
CA LEU A 245 -12.85 16.24 5.58
C LEU A 245 -12.76 17.77 5.62
N THR A 246 -11.86 18.31 6.44
CA THR A 246 -11.60 19.74 6.55
C THR A 246 -10.16 20.03 6.12
N VAL A 247 -9.98 21.02 5.23
CA VAL A 247 -8.67 21.59 4.91
C VAL A 247 -8.75 23.08 5.16
N MET A 248 -7.99 23.56 6.13
CA MET A 248 -8.01 24.95 6.58
C MET A 248 -6.59 25.51 6.58
N ASP A 249 -6.41 26.71 6.06
CA ASP A 249 -5.14 27.42 6.02
C ASP A 249 -5.27 28.84 6.59
N ASP A 250 -4.15 29.44 6.99
CA ASP A 250 -4.07 30.82 7.51
C ASP A 250 -3.75 31.87 6.43
N GLY A 251 -3.98 31.52 5.17
CA GLY A 251 -3.63 32.33 4.02
C GLY A 251 -4.67 33.37 3.62
N VAL A 252 -4.44 33.96 2.44
CA VAL A 252 -5.42 34.80 1.77
C VAL A 252 -6.58 33.93 1.27
N GLY A 253 -7.78 34.23 1.75
CA GLY A 253 -8.97 33.47 1.41
C GLY A 253 -9.30 33.50 -0.09
N LEU A 254 -10.32 32.74 -0.45
CA LEU A 254 -10.83 32.65 -1.81
C LEU A 254 -11.47 33.99 -2.20
N GLY A 255 -10.73 34.88 -2.85
CA GLY A 255 -11.25 36.15 -3.35
C GLY A 255 -12.48 35.97 -4.25
N MET A 256 -13.24 37.05 -4.50
CA MET A 256 -14.33 37.02 -5.47
C MET A 256 -13.78 36.54 -6.84
N PRO A 257 -14.45 35.59 -7.51
CA PRO A 257 -13.98 35.10 -8.79
C PRO A 257 -13.95 36.26 -9.81
N PRO A 258 -12.82 36.50 -10.52
CA PRO A 258 -12.85 37.34 -11.70
C PRO A 258 -13.85 36.76 -12.71
N ALA A 259 -14.52 37.63 -13.46
CA ALA A 259 -15.53 37.26 -14.47
C ALA A 259 -15.00 36.31 -15.56
N ASP A 260 -13.68 36.16 -15.70
CA ASP A 260 -13.03 35.20 -16.57
C ASP A 260 -12.90 33.83 -15.91
N ALA A 261 -14.01 33.09 -15.92
CA ALA A 261 -14.22 31.79 -15.30
C ALA A 261 -13.44 30.60 -15.92
N HIS A 262 -12.22 30.80 -16.43
CA HIS A 262 -11.42 29.74 -17.05
C HIS A 262 -10.44 29.03 -16.09
N ASN A 263 -10.35 29.46 -14.82
CA ASN A 263 -9.35 28.95 -13.85
C ASN A 263 -9.92 28.34 -12.55
N HIS A 264 -11.24 28.18 -12.39
CA HIS A 264 -11.87 27.66 -11.15
C HIS A 264 -12.28 26.18 -11.22
N HIS A 265 -11.61 25.37 -12.03
CA HIS A 265 -11.94 23.96 -12.20
C HIS A 265 -11.77 23.14 -10.91
N GLY A 266 -10.81 23.48 -10.04
CA GLY A 266 -10.51 22.72 -8.82
C GLY A 266 -11.68 22.63 -7.84
N MET A 267 -12.37 23.74 -7.56
CA MET A 267 -13.53 23.73 -6.64
C MET A 267 -14.76 23.06 -7.24
N ALA A 268 -14.98 23.21 -8.55
CA ALA A 268 -16.06 22.50 -9.24
C ALA A 268 -15.85 20.98 -9.16
N ILE A 269 -14.62 20.51 -9.40
CA ILE A 269 -14.23 19.10 -9.31
C ILE A 269 -14.37 18.57 -7.88
N MET A 270 -13.93 19.33 -6.86
CA MET A 270 -14.10 18.93 -5.45
C MET A 270 -15.58 18.81 -5.08
N ARG A 271 -16.44 19.75 -5.52
CA ARG A 271 -17.88 19.71 -5.25
C ARG A 271 -18.57 18.54 -5.94
N GLU A 272 -18.23 18.29 -7.21
CA GLU A 272 -18.73 17.13 -7.95
C GLU A 272 -18.40 15.82 -7.21
N ARG A 273 -17.15 15.67 -6.76
CA ARG A 273 -16.71 14.49 -6.01
C ARG A 273 -17.39 14.35 -4.65
N ALA A 274 -17.57 15.45 -3.94
CA ALA A 274 -18.30 15.43 -2.67
C ALA A 274 -19.77 15.03 -2.86
N SER A 275 -20.40 15.43 -3.97
CA SER A 275 -21.78 15.05 -4.29
C SER A 275 -21.96 13.60 -4.76
N SER A 276 -20.88 12.92 -5.17
CA SER A 276 -20.90 11.54 -5.65
C SER A 276 -20.57 10.50 -4.56
N LEU A 277 -20.38 10.92 -3.31
CA LEU A 277 -19.92 10.09 -2.17
C LEU A 277 -21.05 9.37 -1.41
#